data_AF-A0A8W8ILA6-F1
#
_entry.id   AF-A0A8W8ILA6-F1
#
_cell.length_a   1.000
_cell.length_b   1.000
_cell.length_c   1.000
_cell.angle_alpha   90.00
_cell.angle_beta   90.00
_cell.angle_gamma   90.00
#
_symmetry.space_group_name_H-M   'P 1'
#
loop_
_entity.id
_entity.type
_entity.pdbx_description
1 polymer ?
#
loop_
_entity_poly.entity_id
_entity_poly.type
_entity_poly.pdbx_seq_one_letter_code
_entity_poly.pdbx_strand_id
1 'polypeptide(L)'
;MDSEGLMPKKMEELAFQSSDKIYGKDDMGPYECLRMSFGKVVGTMNKLANAMENGEYDFDGTHDKTPVPPVVLRAKTVKAQIAEMDQLKVKMETKEESMKELKLQVMKKQEEVSEMQVRIGLLEKKLENATKDGDSRLEKIQRKHDELLAQLRKKEKEFEETMDTLQQDIDTLEQEKIELKERLKILSKKTLIEGITRQAKHPAQNLGSPVHSEEGYLLQDSPYFTQQVKSLREALKSVKDENVRLKADRTKEQMAKLSPLRVPKKAFELRKNSGSFKEVNIPVGIQGKDQLNNLRKDTAKLLEEVNMMCACPKVIDISKRKPGQEPLTELGNPARELVARTARLTLMGRKTQQLQVQVTNLLAANRTGGQVRTDLSTFPTPEFARMLLEKSAESQLIGRISIPTKLGQEDRIPLNLQPSSFKDIHAAFLHM
;
A
#
# COMPACT_ATOMS: atom_id res chain seq x y z
N MET A 1 -86.45 -50.99 22.10
CA MET A 1 -86.04 -52.20 21.35
C MET A 1 -86.49 -51.95 19.92
N ASP A 2 -85.64 -51.79 18.91
CA ASP A 2 -84.21 -52.04 18.80
C ASP A 2 -83.61 -51.14 17.72
N SER A 3 -82.32 -50.82 17.89
CA SER A 3 -81.50 -50.12 16.90
C SER A 3 -81.32 -50.98 15.65
N GLU A 4 -82.20 -50.87 14.66
CA GLU A 4 -82.00 -51.39 13.29
C GLU A 4 -81.02 -50.52 12.49
N GLY A 5 -79.78 -50.44 12.98
CA GLY A 5 -78.68 -49.79 12.28
C GLY A 5 -77.47 -50.72 12.25
N LEU A 6 -76.78 -50.80 11.11
CA LEU A 6 -75.52 -51.54 11.03
C LEU A 6 -74.53 -50.93 12.04
N MET A 7 -73.96 -51.77 12.90
CA MET A 7 -72.92 -51.33 13.82
C MET A 7 -71.73 -50.76 13.04
N PRO A 8 -71.13 -49.62 13.44
CA PRO A 8 -70.03 -48.97 12.72
C PRO A 8 -68.87 -49.92 12.39
N LYS A 9 -68.52 -50.83 13.31
CA LYS A 9 -67.48 -51.84 13.11
C LYS A 9 -67.79 -52.81 11.97
N LYS A 10 -69.08 -53.18 11.82
CA LYS A 10 -69.52 -54.08 10.74
C LYS A 10 -69.51 -53.38 9.39
N MET A 11 -69.74 -52.05 9.38
CA MET A 11 -69.62 -51.23 8.17
C MET A 11 -68.15 -51.09 7.74
N GLU A 12 -67.23 -50.92 8.69
CA GLU A 12 -65.79 -50.87 8.42
C GLU A 12 -65.27 -52.20 7.86
N GLU A 13 -65.67 -53.32 8.44
CA GLU A 13 -65.31 -54.65 7.95
C GLU A 13 -65.80 -54.90 6.51
N LEU A 14 -67.04 -54.50 6.20
CA LEU A 14 -67.58 -54.57 4.84
C LEU A 14 -66.83 -53.67 3.85
N ALA A 15 -66.39 -52.48 4.29
CA ALA A 15 -65.61 -51.56 3.46
C ALA A 15 -64.23 -52.17 3.10
N PHE A 16 -63.54 -52.77 4.08
CA PHE A 16 -62.27 -53.48 3.83
C PHE A 16 -62.47 -54.68 2.91
N GLN A 17 -63.49 -55.52 3.14
CA GLN A 17 -63.80 -56.66 2.26
C GLN A 17 -64.12 -56.23 0.82
N SER A 18 -64.78 -55.08 0.66
CA SER A 18 -65.12 -54.55 -0.67
C SER A 18 -63.91 -53.94 -1.37
N SER A 19 -63.05 -53.25 -0.63
CA SER A 19 -61.79 -52.70 -1.12
C SER A 19 -60.85 -53.82 -1.59
N ASP A 20 -60.64 -54.85 -0.77
CA ASP A 20 -59.76 -55.99 -1.10
C ASP A 20 -60.26 -56.76 -2.35
N LYS A 21 -61.59 -56.83 -2.56
CA LYS A 21 -62.16 -57.42 -3.79
C LYS A 21 -61.85 -56.63 -5.07
N ILE A 22 -61.79 -55.31 -5.00
CA ILE A 22 -61.61 -54.45 -6.19
C ILE A 22 -60.13 -54.12 -6.44
N TYR A 23 -59.39 -53.85 -5.37
CA TYR A 23 -58.00 -53.37 -5.43
C TYR A 23 -56.97 -54.47 -5.14
N GLY A 24 -57.40 -55.62 -4.60
CA GLY A 24 -56.54 -56.76 -4.28
C GLY A 24 -55.76 -56.60 -2.98
N LYS A 25 -54.89 -57.57 -2.68
CA LYS A 25 -54.15 -57.70 -1.40
C LYS A 25 -53.17 -56.57 -1.08
N ASP A 26 -52.86 -55.71 -2.04
CA ASP A 26 -51.99 -54.54 -1.89
C ASP A 26 -52.80 -53.23 -1.81
N ASP A 27 -54.01 -53.29 -1.23
CA ASP A 27 -54.82 -52.09 -1.03
C ASP A 27 -54.27 -51.20 0.10
N MET A 28 -54.46 -49.88 -0.04
CA MET A 28 -54.07 -48.90 0.98
C MET A 28 -55.23 -48.63 1.96
N GLY A 29 -56.14 -49.61 2.10
CA GLY A 29 -57.40 -49.49 2.81
C GLY A 29 -58.50 -48.74 2.03
N PRO A 30 -59.77 -48.94 2.43
CA PRO A 30 -60.94 -48.49 1.66
C PRO A 30 -61.02 -46.98 1.46
N TYR A 31 -60.56 -46.20 2.45
CA TYR A 31 -60.63 -44.74 2.40
C TYR A 31 -59.64 -44.14 1.40
N GLU A 32 -58.41 -44.64 1.35
CA GLU A 32 -57.38 -44.12 0.45
C GLU A 32 -57.62 -44.59 -0.99
N CYS A 33 -58.05 -45.85 -1.16
CA CYS A 33 -58.48 -46.38 -2.45
C CYS A 33 -59.63 -45.56 -3.07
N LEU A 34 -60.62 -45.19 -2.26
CA LEU A 34 -61.73 -44.34 -2.69
C LEU A 34 -61.25 -42.93 -3.05
N ARG A 35 -60.38 -42.34 -2.23
CA ARG A 35 -59.79 -41.02 -2.50
C ARG A 35 -59.01 -41.00 -3.81
N MET A 36 -58.18 -42.01 -4.06
CA MET A 36 -57.43 -42.14 -5.31
C MET A 36 -58.34 -42.28 -6.53
N SER A 37 -59.40 -43.08 -6.42
CA SER A 37 -60.39 -43.23 -7.50
C SER A 37 -61.13 -41.93 -7.79
N PHE A 38 -61.58 -41.20 -6.78
CA PHE A 38 -62.17 -39.87 -6.97
C PHE A 38 -61.17 -38.89 -7.58
N GLY A 39 -59.91 -38.92 -7.16
CA GLY A 39 -58.85 -38.10 -7.75
C GLY A 39 -58.67 -38.36 -9.26
N LYS A 40 -58.74 -39.63 -9.68
CA LYS A 40 -58.70 -39.99 -11.11
C LYS A 40 -59.91 -39.44 -11.87
N VAL A 41 -61.12 -39.58 -11.32
CA VAL A 41 -62.36 -39.07 -11.93
C VAL A 41 -62.30 -37.55 -12.09
N VAL A 42 -61.90 -36.81 -11.05
CA VAL A 42 -61.73 -35.35 -11.10
C VAL A 42 -60.69 -34.95 -12.14
N GLY A 43 -59.55 -35.65 -12.19
CA GLY A 43 -58.51 -35.40 -13.19
C GLY A 43 -59.00 -35.60 -14.63
N THR A 44 -59.76 -36.66 -14.90
CA THR A 44 -60.36 -36.89 -16.22
C THR A 44 -61.42 -35.84 -16.57
N MET A 45 -62.21 -35.41 -15.59
CA MET A 45 -63.26 -34.43 -15.80
C MET A 45 -62.69 -33.03 -16.09
N ASN A 46 -61.59 -32.65 -15.45
CA ASN A 46 -60.87 -31.40 -15.77
C ASN A 46 -60.26 -31.42 -17.18
N LYS A 47 -59.69 -32.56 -17.59
CA LYS A 47 -59.19 -32.69 -18.97
C LYS A 47 -60.31 -32.56 -19.99
N LEU A 48 -61.45 -33.20 -19.72
CA LEU A 48 -62.64 -33.08 -20.56
C LEU A 48 -63.13 -31.62 -20.60
N ALA A 49 -63.28 -30.96 -19.45
CA ALA A 49 -63.72 -29.57 -19.38
C ALA A 49 -62.82 -28.62 -20.19
N ASN A 50 -61.50 -28.76 -20.10
CA ASN A 50 -60.56 -27.97 -20.88
C ASN A 50 -60.68 -28.26 -22.39
N ALA A 51 -60.82 -29.53 -22.78
CA ALA A 51 -61.03 -29.90 -24.18
C ALA A 51 -62.35 -29.34 -24.72
N MET A 52 -63.41 -29.32 -23.90
CA MET A 52 -64.69 -28.72 -24.26
C MET A 52 -64.60 -27.20 -24.42
N GLU A 53 -63.90 -26.51 -23.49
CA GLU A 53 -63.69 -25.06 -23.53
C GLU A 53 -62.91 -24.63 -24.78
N ASN A 54 -61.92 -25.41 -25.18
CA ASN A 54 -61.07 -25.11 -26.34
C ASN A 54 -61.66 -25.61 -27.69
N GLY A 55 -62.81 -26.29 -27.68
CA GLY A 55 -63.42 -26.83 -28.90
C GLY A 55 -62.75 -28.10 -29.45
N GLU A 56 -61.91 -28.75 -28.66
CA GLU A 56 -61.05 -29.88 -29.02
C GLU A 56 -61.69 -31.25 -28.66
N TYR A 57 -62.99 -31.39 -28.94
CA TYR A 57 -63.79 -32.57 -28.57
C TYR A 57 -63.32 -33.88 -29.24
N ASP A 58 -62.69 -33.77 -30.42
CA ASP A 58 -62.25 -34.88 -31.28
C ASP A 58 -60.71 -34.86 -31.50
N PHE A 59 -59.99 -34.20 -30.58
CA PHE A 59 -58.55 -34.00 -30.69
C PHE A 59 -57.78 -35.29 -30.35
N ASP A 60 -57.22 -35.93 -31.37
CA ASP A 60 -56.45 -37.18 -31.29
C ASP A 60 -54.99 -37.00 -30.84
N GLY A 61 -54.59 -35.78 -30.49
CA GLY A 61 -53.22 -35.43 -30.10
C GLY A 61 -52.33 -34.98 -31.26
N THR A 62 -52.84 -34.88 -32.49
CA THR A 62 -52.07 -34.38 -33.64
C THR A 62 -52.34 -32.89 -33.90
N HIS A 63 -51.45 -32.02 -33.42
CA HIS A 63 -51.39 -30.66 -33.96
C HIS A 63 -50.67 -30.70 -35.31
N ASP A 64 -51.43 -30.65 -36.40
CA ASP A 64 -50.87 -30.22 -37.68
C ASP A 64 -50.45 -28.76 -37.54
N LYS A 65 -49.14 -28.53 -37.42
CA LYS A 65 -48.57 -27.19 -37.41
C LYS A 65 -48.82 -26.56 -38.78
N THR A 66 -49.88 -25.77 -38.91
CA THR A 66 -50.10 -24.95 -40.10
C THR A 66 -48.83 -24.12 -40.34
N PRO A 67 -48.11 -24.32 -41.45
CA PRO A 67 -46.86 -23.62 -41.70
C PRO A 67 -47.15 -22.13 -41.86
N VAL A 68 -46.48 -21.30 -41.04
CA VAL A 68 -46.64 -19.85 -41.07
C VAL A 68 -46.30 -19.33 -42.49
N PRO A 69 -47.17 -18.54 -43.13
CA PRO A 69 -46.93 -18.06 -44.49
C PRO A 69 -45.59 -17.31 -44.62
N PRO A 70 -44.79 -17.57 -45.69
CA PRO A 70 -43.47 -16.96 -45.87
C PRO A 70 -43.46 -15.42 -45.87
N VAL A 71 -44.58 -14.77 -46.21
CA VAL A 71 -44.73 -13.30 -46.15
C VAL A 71 -44.73 -12.79 -44.70
N VAL A 72 -45.35 -13.53 -43.78
CA VAL A 72 -45.41 -13.17 -42.35
C VAL A 72 -44.04 -13.35 -41.71
N LEU A 73 -43.32 -14.41 -42.07
CA LEU A 73 -41.93 -14.61 -41.65
C LEU A 73 -41.03 -13.47 -42.12
N ARG A 74 -41.12 -13.08 -43.40
CA ARG A 74 -40.36 -11.95 -43.95
C ARG A 74 -40.71 -10.63 -43.25
N ALA A 75 -42.00 -10.36 -43.02
CA ALA A 75 -42.43 -9.16 -42.30
C ALA A 75 -41.90 -9.14 -40.85
N LYS A 76 -41.88 -10.28 -40.16
CA LYS A 76 -41.31 -10.41 -38.82
C LYS A 76 -39.80 -10.15 -38.81
N THR A 77 -39.06 -10.68 -39.80
CA THR A 77 -37.62 -10.43 -39.95
C THR A 77 -37.33 -8.95 -40.20
N VAL A 78 -38.07 -8.30 -41.11
CA VAL A 78 -37.88 -6.86 -41.39
C VAL A 78 -38.21 -6.01 -40.16
N LYS A 79 -39.29 -6.31 -39.43
CA LYS A 79 -39.61 -5.62 -38.17
C LYS A 79 -38.51 -5.79 -37.12
N ALA A 80 -37.94 -6.99 -36.99
CA ALA A 80 -36.81 -7.23 -36.09
C ALA A 80 -35.58 -6.42 -36.51
N GLN A 81 -35.25 -6.40 -37.81
CA GLN A 81 -34.13 -5.62 -38.35
C GLN A 81 -34.30 -4.11 -38.14
N ILE A 82 -35.51 -3.57 -38.29
CA ILE A 82 -35.80 -2.15 -38.02
C ILE A 82 -35.58 -1.85 -36.53
N ALA A 83 -36.09 -2.69 -35.63
CA ALA A 83 -35.90 -2.52 -34.19
C ALA A 83 -34.40 -2.60 -33.80
N GLU A 84 -33.65 -3.51 -34.41
CA GLU A 84 -32.19 -3.59 -34.24
C GLU A 84 -31.47 -2.34 -34.77
N MET A 85 -31.89 -1.81 -35.93
CA MET A 85 -31.35 -0.58 -36.50
C MET A 85 -31.61 0.63 -35.60
N ASP A 86 -32.81 0.78 -35.04
CA ASP A 86 -33.14 1.87 -34.12
C ASP A 86 -32.30 1.79 -32.84
N GLN A 87 -32.09 0.59 -32.30
CA GLN A 87 -31.18 0.38 -31.16
C GLN A 87 -29.73 0.74 -31.50
N LEU A 88 -29.26 0.39 -32.69
CA LEU A 88 -27.92 0.76 -33.16
C LEU A 88 -27.77 2.27 -33.34
N LYS A 89 -28.81 2.96 -33.83
CA LYS A 89 -28.83 4.41 -33.97
C LYS A 89 -28.68 5.12 -32.63
N VAL A 90 -29.45 4.74 -31.62
CA VAL A 90 -29.33 5.31 -30.25
C VAL A 90 -27.95 5.06 -29.66
N LYS A 91 -27.38 3.87 -29.88
CA LYS A 91 -26.00 3.56 -29.46
C LYS A 91 -24.98 4.44 -30.19
N MET A 92 -25.17 4.71 -31.47
CA MET A 92 -24.31 5.61 -32.25
C MET A 92 -24.36 7.04 -31.70
N GLU A 93 -25.55 7.58 -31.48
CA GLU A 93 -25.76 8.93 -30.92
C GLU A 93 -25.08 9.06 -29.55
N THR A 94 -25.24 8.06 -28.67
CA THR A 94 -24.56 8.02 -27.36
C THR A 94 -23.02 8.03 -27.50
N LYS A 95 -22.48 7.33 -28.51
CA LYS A 95 -21.04 7.32 -28.79
C LYS A 95 -20.56 8.65 -29.34
N GLU A 96 -21.34 9.33 -30.17
CA GLU A 96 -21.02 10.67 -30.67
C GLU A 96 -21.00 11.72 -29.55
N GLU A 97 -21.95 11.66 -28.62
CA GLU A 97 -21.96 12.52 -27.43
C GLU A 97 -20.73 12.28 -26.55
N SER A 98 -20.43 11.00 -26.27
CA SER A 98 -19.22 10.62 -25.53
C SER A 98 -17.94 11.09 -26.23
N MET A 99 -17.90 11.06 -27.57
CA MET A 99 -16.76 11.55 -28.34
C MET A 99 -16.62 13.07 -28.24
N LYS A 100 -17.72 13.82 -28.29
CA LYS A 100 -17.72 15.28 -28.09
C LYS A 100 -17.24 15.64 -26.68
N GLU A 101 -17.73 14.96 -25.66
CA GLU A 101 -17.30 15.16 -24.28
C GLU A 101 -15.80 14.85 -24.10
N LEU A 102 -15.35 13.72 -24.66
CA LEU A 102 -13.93 13.34 -24.59
C LEU A 102 -13.03 14.36 -25.29
N LYS A 103 -13.47 14.91 -26.43
CA LYS A 103 -12.74 15.98 -27.14
C LYS A 103 -12.63 17.24 -26.27
N LEU A 104 -13.70 17.64 -25.58
CA LEU A 104 -13.68 18.77 -24.66
C LEU A 104 -12.74 18.53 -23.47
N GLN A 105 -12.76 17.32 -22.90
CA GLN A 105 -11.83 16.95 -21.82
C GLN A 105 -10.37 17.00 -22.29
N VAL A 106 -10.08 16.55 -23.50
CA VAL A 106 -8.74 16.62 -24.10
C VAL A 106 -8.28 18.06 -24.26
N MET A 107 -9.14 18.97 -24.74
CA MET A 107 -8.77 20.39 -24.88
C MET A 107 -8.49 21.05 -23.53
N LYS A 108 -9.32 20.79 -22.50
CA LYS A 108 -9.08 21.27 -21.13
C LYS A 108 -7.75 20.76 -20.58
N LYS A 109 -7.45 19.46 -20.80
CA LYS A 109 -6.18 18.87 -20.37
C LYS A 109 -4.98 19.44 -21.13
N GLN A 110 -5.15 19.77 -22.41
CA GLN A 110 -4.10 20.42 -23.18
C GLN A 110 -3.79 21.83 -22.66
N GLU A 111 -4.81 22.58 -22.25
CA GLU A 111 -4.66 23.90 -21.62
C GLU A 111 -3.96 23.80 -20.26
N GLU A 112 -4.38 22.88 -19.39
CA GLU A 112 -3.73 22.62 -18.09
C GLU A 112 -2.24 22.28 -18.27
N VAL A 113 -1.91 21.43 -19.26
CA VAL A 113 -0.50 21.07 -19.56
C VAL A 113 0.29 22.29 -20.05
N SER A 114 -0.31 23.15 -20.87
CA SER A 114 0.31 24.39 -21.34
C SER A 114 0.63 25.33 -20.18
N GLU A 115 -0.31 25.52 -19.25
CA GLU A 115 -0.11 26.35 -18.05
C GLU A 115 1.02 25.78 -17.15
N MET A 116 1.02 24.46 -16.94
CA MET A 116 2.09 23.79 -16.19
C MET A 116 3.45 23.97 -16.87
N GLN A 117 3.53 23.89 -18.19
CA GLN A 117 4.77 24.09 -18.93
C GLN A 117 5.33 25.50 -18.76
N VAL A 118 4.47 26.53 -18.79
CA VAL A 118 4.86 27.92 -18.51
C VAL A 118 5.37 28.06 -17.08
N ARG A 119 4.69 27.43 -16.12
CA ARG A 119 5.11 27.44 -14.70
C ARG A 119 6.47 26.78 -14.50
N ILE A 120 6.74 25.67 -15.19
CA ILE A 120 8.05 25.01 -15.19
C ILE A 120 9.11 25.96 -15.74
N GLY A 121 8.90 26.56 -16.91
CA GLY A 121 9.86 27.50 -17.50
C GLY A 121 10.18 28.70 -16.59
N LEU A 122 9.19 29.21 -15.85
CA LEU A 122 9.42 30.27 -14.85
C LEU A 122 10.27 29.79 -13.66
N LEU A 123 10.06 28.56 -13.19
CA LEU A 123 10.85 27.99 -12.10
C LEU A 123 12.28 27.66 -12.54
N GLU A 124 12.46 27.14 -13.76
CA GLU A 124 13.78 26.91 -14.35
C GLU A 124 14.58 28.21 -14.48
N LYS A 125 13.94 29.29 -14.96
CA LYS A 125 14.58 30.60 -15.04
C LYS A 125 14.93 31.18 -13.67
N LYS A 126 14.08 30.97 -12.66
CA LYS A 126 14.39 31.36 -11.27
C LYS A 126 15.56 30.57 -10.70
N LEU A 127 15.62 29.27 -11.00
CA LEU A 127 16.74 28.41 -10.60
C LEU A 127 18.04 28.87 -11.27
N GLU A 128 18.02 29.11 -12.58
CA GLU A 128 19.19 29.60 -13.32
C GLU A 128 19.71 30.93 -12.75
N ASN A 129 18.81 31.87 -12.45
CA ASN A 129 19.18 33.14 -11.82
C ASN A 129 19.76 32.95 -10.41
N ALA A 130 19.19 32.04 -9.60
CA ALA A 130 19.69 31.75 -8.26
C ALA A 130 21.08 31.09 -8.31
N THR A 131 21.32 30.19 -9.27
CA THR A 131 22.64 29.58 -9.51
C THR A 131 23.66 30.66 -9.89
N LYS A 132 23.34 31.55 -10.83
CA LYS A 132 24.23 32.65 -11.22
C LYS A 132 24.56 33.60 -10.06
N ASP A 133 23.57 33.95 -9.22
CA ASP A 133 23.82 34.76 -8.01
C ASP A 133 24.72 34.02 -7.00
N GLY A 134 24.50 32.71 -6.84
CA GLY A 134 25.35 31.84 -6.04
C GLY A 134 26.80 31.82 -6.51
N ASP A 135 27.01 31.62 -7.82
CA ASP A 135 28.35 31.61 -8.43
C ASP A 135 29.05 32.97 -8.28
N SER A 136 28.33 34.08 -8.47
CA SER A 136 28.90 35.43 -8.27
C SER A 136 29.29 35.69 -6.81
N ARG A 137 28.51 35.19 -5.85
CA ARG A 137 28.86 35.29 -4.42
C ARG A 137 30.06 34.41 -4.08
N LEU A 138 30.12 33.20 -4.63
CA LEU A 138 31.25 32.30 -4.45
C LEU A 138 32.54 32.94 -4.96
N GLU A 139 32.51 33.53 -6.16
CA GLU A 139 33.66 34.23 -6.74
C GLU A 139 34.11 35.42 -5.87
N LYS A 140 33.16 36.20 -5.33
CA LYS A 140 33.48 37.30 -4.40
C LYS A 140 34.13 36.80 -3.11
N ILE A 141 33.66 35.69 -2.55
CA ILE A 141 34.24 35.10 -1.34
C ILE A 141 35.63 34.54 -1.64
N GLN A 142 35.80 33.88 -2.78
CA GLN A 142 37.09 33.36 -3.25
C GLN A 142 38.14 34.48 -3.33
N ARG A 143 37.80 35.59 -3.99
CA ARG A 143 38.70 36.76 -4.10
C ARG A 143 39.09 37.33 -2.73
N LYS A 144 38.14 37.45 -1.79
CA LYS A 144 38.42 37.90 -0.42
C LYS A 144 39.32 36.92 0.34
N HIS A 145 39.14 35.62 0.12
CA HIS A 145 39.97 34.59 0.73
C HIS A 145 41.42 34.69 0.22
N ASP A 146 41.60 34.82 -1.09
CA ASP A 146 42.92 34.98 -1.71
C ASP A 146 43.63 36.26 -1.23
N GLU A 147 42.88 37.37 -1.10
CA GLU A 147 43.41 38.63 -0.57
C GLU A 147 43.86 38.50 0.89
N LEU A 148 43.04 37.88 1.76
CA LEU A 148 43.40 37.64 3.16
C LEU A 148 44.61 36.70 3.30
N LEU A 149 44.69 35.66 2.47
CA LEU A 149 45.86 34.76 2.45
C LEU A 149 47.13 35.50 2.04
N ALA A 150 47.04 36.40 1.04
CA ALA A 150 48.17 37.22 0.62
C ALA A 150 48.61 38.18 1.74
N GLN A 151 47.67 38.80 2.44
CA GLN A 151 47.97 39.68 3.59
C GLN A 151 48.61 38.90 4.73
N LEU A 152 48.11 37.70 5.05
CA LEU A 152 48.68 36.84 6.08
C LEU A 152 50.12 36.47 5.78
N ARG A 153 50.42 36.00 4.55
CA ARG A 153 51.79 35.68 4.13
C ARG A 153 52.72 36.89 4.17
N LYS A 154 52.21 38.07 3.78
CA LYS A 154 52.98 39.31 3.88
C LYS A 154 53.33 39.62 5.34
N LYS A 155 52.37 39.46 6.25
CA LYS A 155 52.57 39.66 7.69
C LYS A 155 53.54 38.64 8.28
N GLU A 156 53.43 37.36 7.93
CA GLU A 156 54.38 36.33 8.32
C GLU A 156 55.81 36.71 7.90
N LYS A 157 55.99 37.18 6.67
CA LYS A 157 57.29 37.64 6.18
C LYS A 157 57.80 38.88 6.91
N GLU A 158 56.95 39.88 7.14
CA GLU A 158 57.29 41.09 7.92
C GLU A 158 57.73 40.71 9.35
N PHE A 159 57.09 39.73 9.98
CA PHE A 159 57.49 39.22 11.29
C PHE A 159 58.81 38.47 11.24
N GLU A 160 59.04 37.63 10.25
CA GLU A 160 60.29 36.89 10.06
C GLU A 160 61.48 37.86 9.86
N GLU A 161 61.33 38.86 8.98
CA GLU A 161 62.34 39.91 8.76
C GLU A 161 62.63 40.71 10.06
N THR A 162 61.59 40.97 10.87
CA THR A 162 61.76 41.65 12.18
C THR A 162 62.47 40.75 13.19
N MET A 163 62.16 39.46 13.23
CA MET A 163 62.83 38.49 14.10
C MET A 163 64.31 38.35 13.75
N ASP A 164 64.65 38.27 12.46
CA ASP A 164 66.05 38.22 12.00
C ASP A 164 66.83 39.47 12.40
N THR A 165 66.21 40.66 12.26
CA THR A 165 66.81 41.93 12.68
C THR A 165 67.08 41.94 14.19
N LEU A 166 66.10 41.53 15.00
CA LEU A 166 66.27 41.46 16.46
C LEU A 166 67.34 40.43 16.86
N GLN A 167 67.43 39.30 16.16
CA GLN A 167 68.47 38.31 16.42
C GLN A 167 69.86 38.86 16.08
N GLN A 168 69.98 39.61 14.99
CA GLN A 168 71.23 40.28 14.63
C GLN A 168 71.64 41.34 15.67
N ASP A 169 70.69 42.09 16.21
CA ASP A 169 70.93 43.05 17.30
C ASP A 169 71.39 42.33 18.58
N ILE A 170 70.78 41.18 18.92
CA ILE A 170 71.20 40.34 20.06
C ILE A 170 72.66 39.90 19.87
N ASP A 171 73.00 39.35 18.72
CA ASP A 171 74.36 38.86 18.44
C ASP A 171 75.39 40.00 18.50
N THR A 172 75.02 41.18 18.01
CA THR A 172 75.86 42.40 18.06
C THR A 172 76.09 42.84 19.51
N LEU A 173 75.02 42.91 20.32
CA LEU A 173 75.11 43.25 21.75
C LEU A 173 75.91 42.20 22.53
N GLU A 174 75.82 40.92 22.17
CA GLU A 174 76.63 39.87 22.77
C GLU A 174 78.13 40.02 22.43
N GLN A 175 78.46 40.38 21.18
CA GLN A 175 79.82 40.71 20.78
C GLN A 175 80.34 41.93 21.54
N GLU A 176 79.59 43.03 21.59
CA GLU A 176 79.95 44.23 22.35
C GLU A 176 80.18 43.91 23.84
N LYS A 177 79.33 43.07 24.42
CA LYS A 177 79.46 42.60 25.81
C LYS A 177 80.74 41.76 25.99
N ILE A 178 81.10 40.91 25.03
CA ILE A 178 82.34 40.14 25.06
C ILE A 178 83.55 41.07 24.96
N GLU A 179 83.53 42.03 24.02
CA GLU A 179 84.59 43.03 23.86
C GLU A 179 84.77 43.89 25.11
N LEU A 180 83.67 44.35 25.73
CA LEU A 180 83.71 45.12 26.97
C LEU A 180 84.28 44.29 28.12
N LYS A 181 83.91 43.00 28.23
CA LYS A 181 84.52 42.09 29.20
C LYS A 181 86.01 41.89 28.95
N GLU A 182 86.45 41.84 27.69
CA GLU A 182 87.86 41.71 27.35
C GLU A 182 88.64 43.01 27.63
N ARG A 183 88.10 44.17 27.27
CA ARG A 183 88.63 45.49 27.67
C ARG A 183 88.71 45.62 29.18
N LEU A 184 87.71 45.16 29.94
CA LEU A 184 87.73 45.12 31.40
C LEU A 184 88.82 44.20 31.93
N LYS A 185 89.03 43.01 31.32
CA LYS A 185 90.15 42.11 31.66
C LYS A 185 91.51 42.75 31.38
N ILE A 186 91.64 43.48 30.28
CA ILE A 186 92.89 44.19 29.92
C ILE A 186 93.13 45.35 30.89
N LEU A 187 92.09 46.15 31.18
CA LEU A 187 92.15 47.23 32.17
C LEU A 187 92.48 46.71 33.56
N SER A 188 91.83 45.65 34.03
CA SER A 188 92.14 45.04 35.33
C SER A 188 93.55 44.44 35.40
N LYS A 189 94.09 43.89 34.29
CA LYS A 189 95.51 43.51 34.18
C LYS A 189 96.45 44.72 34.21
N LYS A 190 96.06 45.83 33.59
CA LYS A 190 96.82 47.09 33.58
C LYS A 190 96.80 47.79 34.95
N THR A 191 95.66 47.75 35.65
CA THR A 191 95.48 48.26 37.01
C THR A 191 96.18 47.38 38.07
N LEU A 192 96.37 46.08 37.81
CA LEU A 192 97.17 45.19 38.67
C LEU A 192 98.68 45.49 38.64
N ILE A 193 99.18 46.22 37.63
CA ILE A 193 100.58 46.63 37.53
C ILE A 193 100.82 48.03 38.11
N GLU A 194 99.78 48.84 38.37
CA GLU A 194 99.95 50.25 38.76
C GLU A 194 99.15 50.71 40.00
N GLY A 195 98.63 49.80 40.82
CA GLY A 195 97.87 50.27 41.99
C GLY A 195 97.50 49.21 43.02
N ILE A 196 98.44 48.94 43.93
CA ILE A 196 98.09 48.51 45.29
C ILE A 196 97.40 49.71 45.97
N THR A 197 96.32 49.43 46.72
CA THR A 197 95.63 50.30 47.70
C THR A 197 94.41 51.09 47.18
N ARG A 198 93.21 50.50 47.27
CA ARG A 198 92.19 50.83 48.31
C ARG A 198 90.82 50.21 47.98
N GLN A 199 90.31 49.48 48.97
CA GLN A 199 88.89 49.20 49.23
C GLN A 199 88.13 50.55 49.44
N ALA A 200 86.81 50.72 49.34
CA ALA A 200 85.66 49.84 49.47
C ALA A 200 84.35 50.58 49.08
N LYS A 201 83.30 49.80 48.79
CA LYS A 201 81.85 50.00 49.11
C LYS A 201 80.97 50.99 48.30
N HIS A 202 80.12 50.37 47.48
CA HIS A 202 78.72 50.62 47.02
C HIS A 202 77.77 51.53 47.87
N PRO A 203 76.52 51.85 47.41
CA PRO A 203 76.02 52.17 46.06
C PRO A 203 74.95 53.32 45.97
N ALA A 204 74.62 53.67 44.71
CA ALA A 204 73.30 54.01 44.12
C ALA A 204 72.46 55.22 44.59
N GLN A 205 72.25 56.13 43.63
CA GLN A 205 71.14 57.09 43.56
C GLN A 205 70.22 56.76 42.36
N ASN A 206 68.92 56.76 42.66
CA ASN A 206 67.82 57.38 41.91
C ASN A 206 67.29 56.88 40.55
N LEU A 207 65.95 56.76 40.59
CA LEU A 207 64.92 57.17 39.62
C LEU A 207 64.60 56.31 38.39
N GLY A 208 63.33 55.89 38.31
CA GLY A 208 62.49 56.18 37.14
C GLY A 208 61.82 54.99 36.43
N SER A 209 60.58 54.66 36.86
CA SER A 209 59.39 54.22 36.08
C SER A 209 59.53 53.08 35.04
N PRO A 210 58.47 52.57 34.36
CA PRO A 210 57.02 52.58 34.58
C PRO A 210 56.38 51.16 34.57
N VAL A 211 55.10 51.08 34.99
CA VAL A 211 54.01 50.30 34.37
C VAL A 211 54.40 48.96 33.71
N HIS A 212 54.17 47.84 34.42
CA HIS A 212 53.98 46.55 33.75
C HIS A 212 52.50 46.39 33.42
N SER A 213 52.22 46.65 32.15
CA SER A 213 50.99 46.33 31.44
C SER A 213 50.71 44.83 31.48
N GLU A 214 49.45 44.52 31.71
CA GLU A 214 48.71 43.32 31.29
C GLU A 214 49.54 42.09 30.87
N GLU A 215 49.49 41.05 31.70
CA GLU A 215 49.61 39.66 31.29
C GLU A 215 48.57 39.34 30.21
N GLY A 216 48.91 39.68 28.96
CA GLY A 216 48.35 39.04 27.79
C GLY A 216 48.85 37.61 27.78
N TYR A 217 48.06 36.71 28.36
CA TYR A 217 48.26 35.27 28.25
C TYR A 217 48.49 34.91 26.78
N LEU A 218 49.73 34.52 26.46
CA LEU A 218 50.02 33.72 25.28
C LEU A 218 49.35 32.36 25.50
N LEU A 219 48.05 32.27 25.19
CA LEU A 219 47.35 31.01 25.03
C LEU A 219 47.96 30.31 23.81
N GLN A 220 49.03 29.58 24.09
CA GLN A 220 49.52 28.48 23.29
C GLN A 220 48.31 27.64 22.83
N ASP A 221 48.16 27.45 21.52
CA ASP A 221 47.13 26.61 20.89
C ASP A 221 47.25 25.16 21.39
N SER A 222 46.73 24.93 22.59
CA SER A 222 46.71 23.62 23.21
C SER A 222 45.58 22.83 22.54
N PRO A 223 45.88 21.73 21.82
CA PRO A 223 44.84 20.92 21.16
C PRO A 223 43.78 20.41 22.15
N TYR A 224 44.15 20.31 23.43
CA TYR A 224 43.25 19.99 24.53
C TYR A 224 42.21 21.09 24.79
N PHE A 225 42.61 22.36 24.72
CA PHE A 225 41.71 23.50 24.88
C PHE A 225 40.72 23.60 23.70
N THR A 226 41.19 23.39 22.46
CA THR A 226 40.31 23.35 21.29
C THR A 226 39.31 22.18 21.36
N GLN A 227 39.74 21.02 21.87
CA GLN A 227 38.85 19.87 22.09
C GLN A 227 37.82 20.15 23.19
N GLN A 228 38.23 20.81 24.28
CA GLN A 228 37.32 21.23 25.35
C GLN A 228 36.27 22.23 24.84
N VAL A 229 36.67 23.22 24.04
CA VAL A 229 35.74 24.17 23.41
C VAL A 229 34.76 23.47 22.48
N LYS A 230 35.20 22.46 21.71
CA LYS A 230 34.31 21.65 20.85
C LYS A 230 33.30 20.86 21.69
N SER A 231 33.74 20.15 22.72
CA SER A 231 32.86 19.38 23.60
C SER A 231 31.84 20.27 24.32
N LEU A 232 32.25 21.44 24.81
CA LEU A 232 31.34 22.41 25.44
C LEU A 232 30.32 22.98 24.44
N ARG A 233 30.73 23.23 23.19
CA ARG A 233 29.79 23.64 22.12
C ARG A 233 28.76 22.55 21.81
N GLU A 234 29.15 21.28 21.80
CA GLU A 234 28.24 20.15 21.61
C GLU A 234 27.28 19.99 22.79
N ALA A 235 27.76 20.10 24.03
CA ALA A 235 26.91 20.08 25.22
C ALA A 235 25.91 21.24 25.21
N LEU A 236 26.34 22.45 24.88
CA LEU A 236 25.48 23.63 24.77
C LEU A 236 24.44 23.45 23.65
N LYS A 237 24.84 22.87 22.51
CA LYS A 237 23.91 22.52 21.43
C LYS A 237 22.86 21.51 21.91
N SER A 238 23.26 20.44 22.60
CA SER A 238 22.33 19.44 23.14
C SER A 238 21.32 20.07 24.11
N VAL A 239 21.78 20.94 25.02
CA VAL A 239 20.90 21.64 25.97
C VAL A 239 19.94 22.59 25.24
N LYS A 240 20.43 23.28 24.21
CA LYS A 240 19.60 24.14 23.37
C LYS A 240 18.54 23.33 22.62
N ASP A 241 18.91 22.19 22.04
CA ASP A 241 18.00 21.30 21.31
C ASP A 241 16.94 20.72 22.26
N GLU A 242 17.31 20.37 23.50
CA GLU A 242 16.37 19.93 24.52
C GLU A 242 15.43 21.05 24.99
N ASN A 243 15.94 22.28 25.14
CA ASN A 243 15.11 23.45 25.46
C ASN A 243 14.09 23.74 24.34
N VAL A 244 14.51 23.63 23.08
CA VAL A 244 13.63 23.76 21.92
C VAL A 244 12.58 22.64 21.91
N ARG A 245 12.97 21.40 22.19
CA ARG A 245 12.05 20.26 22.32
C ARG A 245 10.98 20.54 23.38
N LEU A 246 11.38 20.90 24.59
CA LEU A 246 10.48 21.19 25.71
C LEU A 246 9.53 22.37 25.41
N LYS A 247 10.03 23.43 24.78
CA LYS A 247 9.19 24.56 24.35
C LYS A 247 8.20 24.17 23.25
N ALA A 248 8.58 23.23 22.38
CA ALA A 248 7.75 22.76 21.27
C ALA A 248 6.78 21.63 21.68
N ASP A 249 6.89 21.06 22.88
CA ASP A 249 6.13 19.88 23.29
C ASP A 249 4.61 20.11 23.25
N ARG A 250 4.11 21.26 23.72
CA ARG A 250 2.68 21.59 23.65
C ARG A 250 2.16 21.64 22.22
N THR A 251 2.90 22.29 21.32
CA THR A 251 2.53 22.39 19.90
C THR A 251 2.60 21.02 19.23
N LYS A 252 3.62 20.21 19.57
CA LYS A 252 3.78 18.85 19.08
C LYS A 252 2.62 17.95 19.53
N GLU A 253 2.18 18.07 20.77
CA GLU A 253 1.03 17.32 21.29
C GLU A 253 -0.28 17.73 20.60
N GLN A 254 -0.50 19.03 20.41
CA GLN A 254 -1.67 19.54 19.67
C GLN A 254 -1.68 19.02 18.22
N MET A 255 -0.54 19.02 17.54
CA MET A 255 -0.42 18.45 16.20
C MET A 255 -0.61 16.93 16.18
N ALA A 256 -0.12 16.21 17.20
CA ALA A 256 -0.26 14.76 17.31
C ALA A 256 -1.70 14.29 17.58
N LYS A 257 -2.56 15.16 18.16
CA LYS A 257 -4.00 14.89 18.33
C LYS A 257 -4.77 14.89 17.01
N LEU A 258 -4.22 15.50 15.96
CA LEU A 258 -4.84 15.50 14.63
C LEU A 258 -4.57 14.19 13.91
N SER A 259 -5.56 13.70 13.17
CA SER A 259 -5.41 12.47 12.37
C SER A 259 -4.37 12.67 11.25
N PRO A 260 -3.43 11.73 11.05
CA PRO A 260 -2.42 11.86 10.01
C PRO A 260 -3.05 11.84 8.62
N LEU A 261 -2.72 12.85 7.80
CA LEU A 261 -3.22 12.95 6.43
C LEU A 261 -2.41 12.04 5.51
N ARG A 262 -3.03 10.94 5.05
CA ARG A 262 -2.44 10.07 4.03
C ARG A 262 -3.01 10.42 2.66
N VAL A 263 -2.21 11.09 1.84
CA VAL A 263 -2.58 11.33 0.44
C VAL A 263 -2.57 10.01 -0.34
N PRO A 264 -3.67 9.62 -1.00
CA PRO A 264 -3.64 8.51 -1.92
C PRO A 264 -2.59 8.80 -2.99
N LYS A 265 -1.69 7.84 -3.25
CA LYS A 265 -0.79 7.92 -4.40
C LYS A 265 -1.69 7.82 -5.64
N LYS A 266 -2.06 8.96 -6.23
CA LYS A 266 -2.72 8.97 -7.53
C LYS A 266 -1.75 8.30 -8.49
N ALA A 267 -2.12 7.14 -9.02
CA ALA A 267 -1.49 6.64 -10.24
C ALA A 267 -1.76 7.73 -11.28
N PHE A 268 -0.73 8.50 -11.61
CA PHE A 268 -0.80 9.47 -12.69
C PHE A 268 -0.74 8.67 -13.99
N GLU A 269 -1.82 7.99 -14.30
CA GLU A 269 -2.01 7.33 -15.58
C GLU A 269 -3.23 7.95 -16.24
N LEU A 270 -2.91 8.76 -17.24
CA LEU A 270 -3.76 9.08 -18.37
C LEU A 270 -4.52 7.81 -18.77
N ARG A 271 -5.82 7.83 -18.54
CA ARG A 271 -6.80 6.87 -19.03
C ARG A 271 -6.71 6.83 -20.57
N LYS A 272 -5.81 6.02 -21.12
CA LYS A 272 -5.88 5.56 -22.51
C LYS A 272 -6.63 4.25 -22.51
N ASN A 273 -7.77 4.28 -23.18
CA ASN A 273 -8.59 3.13 -23.54
C ASN A 273 -7.73 1.98 -24.08
N SER A 274 -8.25 0.77 -23.90
CA SER A 274 -7.77 -0.55 -24.37
C SER A 274 -7.03 -1.37 -23.32
N GLY A 275 -7.57 -2.57 -23.08
CA GLY A 275 -7.16 -3.52 -22.06
C GLY A 275 -5.80 -4.15 -22.31
N SER A 276 -4.73 -3.40 -22.07
CA SER A 276 -3.42 -3.96 -21.77
C SER A 276 -2.81 -3.19 -20.61
N PHE A 277 -2.70 -3.86 -19.46
CA PHE A 277 -1.92 -3.35 -18.34
C PHE A 277 -0.44 -3.38 -18.77
N LYS A 278 0.04 -2.29 -19.38
CA LYS A 278 1.48 -2.08 -19.49
C LYS A 278 1.99 -1.70 -18.11
N GLU A 279 3.03 -2.40 -17.69
CA GLU A 279 3.63 -2.30 -16.37
C GLU A 279 3.93 -0.85 -15.99
N VAL A 280 3.23 -0.37 -14.97
CA VAL A 280 3.55 0.91 -14.34
C VAL A 280 4.95 0.79 -13.76
N ASN A 281 5.87 1.63 -14.23
CA ASN A 281 7.21 1.73 -13.67
C ASN A 281 7.13 2.50 -12.34
N ILE A 282 6.63 1.81 -11.31
CA ILE A 282 6.65 2.27 -9.92
C ILE A 282 8.12 2.31 -9.47
N PRO A 283 8.58 3.39 -8.79
CA PRO A 283 9.99 3.63 -8.50
C PRO A 283 10.70 2.42 -7.88
N VAL A 284 11.93 2.21 -8.34
CA VAL A 284 12.90 1.22 -7.86
C VAL A 284 13.13 1.45 -6.37
N GLY A 285 12.69 0.53 -5.52
CA GLY A 285 12.83 0.64 -4.06
C GLY A 285 11.85 -0.18 -3.22
N ILE A 286 10.81 -0.79 -3.82
CA ILE A 286 9.92 -1.71 -3.09
C ILE A 286 10.54 -3.11 -3.12
N GLN A 287 11.12 -3.54 -2.00
CA GLN A 287 11.50 -4.95 -1.79
C GLN A 287 10.26 -5.83 -2.05
N GLY A 288 10.33 -6.74 -3.03
CA GLY A 288 9.24 -7.67 -3.35
C GLY A 288 8.45 -7.41 -4.64
N LYS A 289 8.82 -6.44 -5.49
CA LYS A 289 8.16 -6.20 -6.80
C LYS A 289 8.24 -7.43 -7.73
N ASP A 290 9.43 -8.02 -7.86
CA ASP A 290 9.63 -9.21 -8.69
C ASP A 290 8.94 -10.45 -8.10
N GLN A 291 8.92 -10.56 -6.77
CA GLN A 291 8.19 -11.60 -6.06
C GLN A 291 6.68 -11.50 -6.30
N LEU A 292 6.11 -10.29 -6.27
CA LEU A 292 4.69 -10.06 -6.55
C LEU A 292 4.33 -10.40 -8.01
N ASN A 293 5.18 -10.01 -8.96
CA ASN A 293 4.96 -10.30 -10.37
C ASN A 293 5.03 -11.80 -10.67
N ASN A 294 6.00 -12.51 -10.07
CA ASN A 294 6.10 -13.96 -10.19
C ASN A 294 4.88 -14.64 -9.56
N LEU A 295 4.51 -14.24 -8.36
CA LEU A 295 3.34 -14.78 -7.66
C LEU A 295 2.03 -14.56 -8.44
N ARG A 296 1.89 -13.40 -9.07
CA ARG A 296 0.76 -13.10 -9.97
C ARG A 296 0.75 -14.03 -11.18
N LYS A 297 1.90 -14.22 -11.85
CA LYS A 297 2.03 -15.12 -13.01
C LYS A 297 1.70 -16.56 -12.62
N ASP A 298 2.23 -17.04 -11.49
CA ASP A 298 2.02 -18.40 -11.01
C ASP A 298 0.57 -18.64 -10.59
N THR A 299 -0.05 -17.67 -9.93
CA THR A 299 -1.48 -17.71 -9.59
C THR A 299 -2.35 -17.73 -10.85
N ALA A 300 -2.02 -16.91 -11.87
CA ALA A 300 -2.77 -16.89 -13.13
C ALA A 300 -2.66 -18.22 -13.89
N LYS A 301 -1.45 -18.80 -13.97
CA LYS A 301 -1.23 -20.12 -14.59
C LYS A 301 -1.97 -21.22 -13.84
N LEU A 302 -1.95 -21.23 -12.51
CA LEU A 302 -2.65 -22.25 -11.73
C LEU A 302 -4.18 -22.10 -11.88
N LEU A 303 -4.69 -20.87 -11.89
CA LEU A 303 -6.10 -20.60 -12.13
C LEU A 303 -6.53 -21.07 -13.53
N GLU A 304 -5.73 -20.81 -14.56
CA GLU A 304 -5.96 -21.31 -15.91
C GLU A 304 -5.98 -22.84 -15.93
N GLU A 305 -5.00 -23.50 -15.30
CA GLU A 305 -4.91 -24.96 -15.27
C GLU A 305 -6.10 -25.61 -14.54
N VAL A 306 -6.52 -25.03 -13.41
CA VAL A 306 -7.70 -25.46 -12.65
C VAL A 306 -8.98 -25.23 -13.44
N ASN A 307 -9.15 -24.05 -14.05
CA ASN A 307 -10.30 -23.74 -14.87
C ASN A 307 -10.42 -24.70 -16.07
N MET A 308 -9.31 -25.01 -16.75
CA MET A 308 -9.29 -25.98 -17.83
C MET A 308 -9.70 -27.38 -17.37
N MET A 309 -9.26 -27.81 -16.19
CA MET A 309 -9.68 -29.09 -15.60
C MET A 309 -11.17 -29.11 -15.23
N CYS A 310 -11.69 -28.02 -14.67
CA CYS A 310 -13.10 -27.90 -14.30
C CYS A 310 -14.02 -27.78 -15.51
N ALA A 311 -13.59 -27.08 -16.56
CA ALA A 311 -14.38 -26.85 -17.77
C ALA A 311 -14.38 -28.05 -18.73
N CYS A 312 -13.36 -28.92 -18.68
CA CYS A 312 -13.24 -30.09 -19.55
C CYS A 312 -13.19 -31.41 -18.76
N PRO A 313 -14.27 -31.80 -18.04
CA PRO A 313 -14.33 -33.09 -17.38
C PRO A 313 -14.43 -34.20 -18.44
N LYS A 314 -13.30 -34.84 -18.75
CA LYS A 314 -13.24 -35.95 -19.71
C LYS A 314 -13.62 -37.26 -19.02
N VAL A 315 -14.59 -38.03 -19.49
CA VAL A 315 -14.82 -39.40 -18.95
C VAL A 315 -13.74 -40.34 -19.48
N ILE A 316 -13.32 -41.33 -18.69
CA ILE A 316 -12.34 -42.32 -19.12
C ILE A 316 -13.00 -43.30 -20.08
N ASP A 317 -12.44 -43.46 -21.27
CA ASP A 317 -13.00 -44.33 -22.31
C ASP A 317 -12.67 -45.80 -22.02
N ILE A 318 -13.72 -46.60 -21.85
CA ILE A 318 -13.67 -48.05 -21.67
C ILE A 318 -14.24 -48.83 -22.85
N SER A 319 -14.67 -48.15 -23.92
CA SER A 319 -15.48 -48.71 -25.02
C SER A 319 -14.77 -49.78 -25.84
N LYS A 320 -13.43 -49.77 -25.89
CA LYS A 320 -12.62 -50.71 -26.68
C LYS A 320 -12.12 -51.92 -25.86
N ARG A 321 -12.73 -52.22 -24.71
CA ARG A 321 -12.22 -53.22 -23.75
C ARG A 321 -13.17 -54.40 -23.61
N LYS A 322 -12.59 -55.60 -23.45
CA LYS A 322 -13.32 -56.81 -23.06
C LYS A 322 -13.46 -56.88 -21.54
N PRO A 323 -14.64 -57.26 -20.99
CA PRO A 323 -14.81 -57.45 -19.56
C PRO A 323 -13.80 -58.47 -19.00
N GLY A 324 -13.15 -58.14 -17.87
CA GLY A 324 -12.26 -59.06 -17.15
C GLY A 324 -10.84 -59.25 -17.72
N GLN A 325 -10.45 -58.53 -18.79
CA GLN A 325 -9.11 -58.62 -19.36
C GLN A 325 -8.20 -57.49 -18.85
N GLU A 326 -7.07 -57.84 -18.23
CA GLU A 326 -6.07 -56.85 -17.82
C GLU A 326 -5.42 -56.18 -19.05
N PRO A 327 -5.25 -54.86 -19.06
CA PRO A 327 -4.66 -54.14 -20.18
C PRO A 327 -3.20 -54.58 -20.45
N LEU A 328 -2.86 -54.89 -21.71
CA LEU A 328 -1.50 -55.29 -22.13
C LEU A 328 -0.42 -54.21 -21.95
N THR A 329 -0.82 -52.95 -21.79
CA THR A 329 0.09 -51.80 -21.63
C THR A 329 -0.31 -50.98 -20.42
N GLU A 330 0.67 -50.58 -19.62
CA GLU A 330 0.40 -49.85 -18.38
C GLU A 330 -0.29 -48.50 -18.63
N LEU A 331 -0.03 -47.82 -19.75
CA LEU A 331 -0.70 -46.55 -20.13
C LEU A 331 -2.18 -46.75 -20.47
N GLY A 332 -2.56 -47.96 -20.88
CA GLY A 332 -3.93 -48.32 -21.21
C GLY A 332 -4.78 -48.67 -20.00
N ASN A 333 -4.32 -48.53 -18.76
CA ASN A 333 -5.12 -48.90 -17.58
C ASN A 333 -6.06 -47.76 -17.12
N PRO A 334 -7.40 -47.94 -17.07
CA PRO A 334 -8.34 -46.92 -16.61
C PRO A 334 -8.08 -46.53 -15.16
N ALA A 335 -7.69 -47.49 -14.32
CA ALA A 335 -7.35 -47.24 -12.93
C ALA A 335 -6.11 -46.35 -12.82
N ARG A 336 -5.11 -46.52 -13.70
CA ARG A 336 -3.95 -45.62 -13.76
C ARG A 336 -4.33 -44.22 -14.20
N GLU A 337 -5.21 -44.07 -15.20
CA GLU A 337 -5.68 -42.75 -15.63
C GLU A 337 -6.48 -42.05 -14.52
N LEU A 338 -7.34 -42.77 -13.77
CA LEU A 338 -8.00 -42.25 -12.56
C LEU A 338 -6.98 -41.80 -11.52
N VAL A 339 -6.01 -42.64 -11.19
CA VAL A 339 -4.95 -42.33 -10.20
C VAL A 339 -4.15 -41.10 -10.64
N ALA A 340 -3.77 -41.00 -11.92
CA ALA A 340 -3.04 -39.86 -12.46
C ALA A 340 -3.84 -38.55 -12.36
N ARG A 341 -5.15 -38.60 -12.62
CA ARG A 341 -6.04 -37.43 -12.48
C ARG A 341 -6.20 -37.02 -11.03
N THR A 342 -6.40 -37.98 -10.12
CA THR A 342 -6.46 -37.71 -8.68
C THR A 342 -5.14 -37.12 -8.17
N ALA A 343 -3.99 -37.67 -8.59
CA ALA A 343 -2.68 -37.14 -8.25
C ALA A 343 -2.48 -35.71 -8.76
N ARG A 344 -2.96 -35.40 -9.98
CA ARG A 344 -2.93 -34.05 -10.54
C ARG A 344 -3.78 -33.07 -9.73
N LEU A 345 -4.99 -33.46 -9.32
CA LEU A 345 -5.85 -32.65 -8.44
C LEU A 345 -5.20 -32.41 -7.07
N THR A 346 -4.61 -33.45 -6.47
CA THR A 346 -3.87 -33.31 -5.20
C THR A 346 -2.68 -32.37 -5.35
N LEU A 347 -1.92 -32.46 -6.45
CA LEU A 347 -0.80 -31.58 -6.73
C LEU A 347 -1.26 -30.12 -6.88
N MET A 348 -2.34 -29.87 -7.60
CA MET A 348 -2.93 -28.54 -7.72
C MET A 348 -3.37 -28.00 -6.36
N GLY A 349 -4.04 -28.81 -5.54
CA GLY A 349 -4.43 -28.43 -4.18
C GLY A 349 -3.23 -28.01 -3.32
N ARG A 350 -2.13 -28.77 -3.37
CA ARG A 350 -0.87 -28.41 -2.69
C ARG A 350 -0.28 -27.11 -3.21
N LYS A 351 -0.25 -26.90 -4.54
CA LYS A 351 0.22 -25.65 -5.15
C LYS A 351 -0.62 -24.44 -4.72
N THR A 352 -1.94 -24.59 -4.65
CA THR A 352 -2.86 -23.54 -4.18
C THR A 352 -2.53 -23.15 -2.74
N GLN A 353 -2.35 -24.13 -1.85
CA GLN A 353 -1.97 -23.88 -0.45
C GLN A 353 -0.62 -23.15 -0.34
N GLN A 354 0.38 -23.58 -1.12
CA GLN A 354 1.68 -22.93 -1.15
C GLN A 354 1.61 -21.47 -1.62
N LEU A 355 0.89 -21.22 -2.72
CA LEU A 355 0.69 -19.85 -3.22
C LEU A 355 -0.10 -19.01 -2.22
N GLN A 356 -1.12 -19.57 -1.55
CA GLN A 356 -1.87 -18.88 -0.51
C GLN A 356 -0.98 -18.44 0.65
N VAL A 357 -0.05 -19.29 1.10
CA VAL A 357 0.93 -18.95 2.13
C VAL A 357 1.86 -17.83 1.64
N GLN A 358 2.37 -17.92 0.42
CA GLN A 358 3.24 -16.89 -0.17
C GLN A 358 2.52 -15.54 -0.31
N VAL A 359 1.27 -15.53 -0.78
CA VAL A 359 0.43 -14.32 -0.87
C VAL A 359 0.22 -13.73 0.51
N THR A 360 -0.13 -14.54 1.50
CA THR A 360 -0.38 -14.09 2.88
C THR A 360 0.88 -13.47 3.48
N ASN A 361 2.03 -14.11 3.29
CA ASN A 361 3.32 -13.60 3.77
C ASN A 361 3.71 -12.29 3.07
N LEU A 362 3.49 -12.18 1.76
CA LEU A 362 3.75 -10.96 1.01
C LEU A 362 2.83 -9.81 1.45
N LEU A 363 1.55 -10.08 1.69
CA LEU A 363 0.60 -9.10 2.21
C LEU A 363 1.00 -8.63 3.62
N ALA A 364 1.43 -9.55 4.47
CA ALA A 364 1.92 -9.25 5.80
C ALA A 364 3.20 -8.38 5.76
N ALA A 365 4.14 -8.70 4.86
CA ALA A 365 5.38 -7.95 4.68
C ALA A 365 5.15 -6.50 4.22
N ASN A 366 4.13 -6.28 3.37
CA ASN A 366 3.78 -4.96 2.85
C ASN A 366 2.98 -4.10 3.85
N ARG A 367 2.58 -4.66 4.99
CA ARG A 367 1.88 -3.92 6.04
C ARG A 367 2.83 -3.68 7.22
N THR A 368 2.95 -2.43 7.62
CA THR A 368 3.71 -2.05 8.83
C THR A 368 3.13 -2.79 10.04
N GLY A 369 3.97 -3.56 10.73
CA GLY A 369 3.54 -4.38 11.89
C GLY A 369 2.75 -5.64 11.52
N GLY A 370 2.66 -6.03 10.24
CA GLY A 370 1.93 -7.22 9.80
C GLY A 370 2.67 -8.54 10.03
N GLN A 371 3.96 -8.50 10.35
CA GLN A 371 4.80 -9.68 10.55
C GLN A 371 5.51 -9.68 11.90
N VAL A 372 5.65 -10.88 12.46
CA VAL A 372 6.58 -11.20 13.54
C VAL A 372 7.85 -11.76 12.91
N ARG A 373 8.99 -11.15 13.23
CA ARG A 373 10.31 -11.68 12.86
C ARG A 373 10.78 -12.62 13.96
N THR A 374 11.09 -13.86 13.58
CA THR A 374 11.76 -14.84 14.44
C THR A 374 13.13 -15.18 13.84
N ASP A 375 13.98 -15.87 14.59
CA ASP A 375 15.38 -16.14 14.19
C ASP A 375 15.49 -16.97 12.90
N LEU A 376 14.49 -17.81 12.60
CA LEU A 376 14.51 -18.72 11.45
C LEU A 376 13.61 -18.26 10.29
N SER A 377 12.52 -17.55 10.58
CA SER A 377 11.54 -17.15 9.56
C SER A 377 10.64 -16.00 10.01
N THR A 378 9.90 -15.44 9.05
CA THR A 378 8.88 -14.42 9.32
C THR A 378 7.49 -15.02 9.21
N PHE A 379 6.61 -14.63 10.15
CA PHE A 379 5.24 -15.11 10.21
C PHE A 379 4.26 -13.93 10.26
N PRO A 380 3.07 -14.04 9.66
CA PRO A 380 2.01 -13.06 9.86
C PRO A 380 1.61 -12.95 11.34
N THR A 381 1.32 -11.74 11.82
CA THR A 381 0.82 -11.58 13.19
C THR A 381 -0.58 -12.18 13.35
N PRO A 382 -0.96 -12.68 14.54
CA PRO A 382 -2.31 -13.17 14.79
C PRO A 382 -3.40 -12.11 14.51
N GLU A 383 -3.11 -10.85 14.84
CA GLU A 383 -3.99 -9.71 14.56
C GLU A 383 -4.17 -9.50 13.06
N PHE A 384 -3.08 -9.60 12.29
CA PHE A 384 -3.15 -9.50 10.83
C PHE A 384 -3.95 -10.64 10.21
N ALA A 385 -3.80 -11.86 10.72
CA ALA A 385 -4.59 -13.01 10.27
C ALA A 385 -6.10 -12.83 10.54
N ARG A 386 -6.47 -12.34 11.74
CA ARG A 386 -7.87 -11.99 12.06
C ARG A 386 -8.41 -10.90 11.15
N MET A 387 -7.64 -9.83 10.94
CA MET A 387 -8.01 -8.74 10.05
C MET A 387 -8.26 -9.22 8.60
N LEU A 388 -7.48 -10.19 8.10
CA LEU A 388 -7.72 -10.75 6.76
C LEU A 388 -9.07 -11.48 6.68
N LEU A 389 -9.45 -12.23 7.72
CA LEU A 389 -10.74 -12.91 7.80
C LEU A 389 -11.90 -11.90 7.90
N GLU A 390 -11.75 -10.88 8.72
CA GLU A 390 -12.77 -9.82 8.91
C GLU A 390 -12.95 -8.97 7.65
N LYS A 391 -11.88 -8.65 6.91
CA LYS A 391 -11.97 -7.86 5.68
C LYS A 391 -12.72 -8.61 4.56
N SER A 392 -12.71 -9.94 4.59
CA SER A 392 -13.46 -10.77 3.65
C SER A 392 -14.95 -10.85 4.01
N ALA A 393 -15.34 -10.51 5.25
CA ALA A 393 -16.72 -10.37 5.66
C ALA A 393 -17.20 -8.92 5.39
N GLU A 394 -18.44 -8.75 4.94
CA GLU A 394 -19.09 -7.44 4.92
C GLU A 394 -19.11 -6.87 6.35
N SER A 395 -18.92 -5.55 6.51
CA SER A 395 -18.88 -4.88 7.81
C SER A 395 -19.95 -5.44 8.76
N GLN A 396 -19.53 -5.92 9.92
CA GLN A 396 -20.45 -6.52 10.88
C GLN A 396 -21.46 -5.46 11.36
N LEU A 397 -22.76 -5.76 11.26
CA LEU A 397 -23.81 -4.90 11.78
C LEU A 397 -23.79 -4.91 13.31
N ILE A 398 -23.42 -3.78 13.92
CA ILE A 398 -23.32 -3.64 15.37
C ILE A 398 -24.66 -3.20 15.99
N GLY A 399 -25.48 -2.43 15.28
CA GLY A 399 -26.76 -1.95 15.80
C GLY A 399 -27.55 -1.11 14.80
N ARG A 400 -28.75 -0.71 15.18
CA ARG A 400 -29.66 0.14 14.39
C ARG A 400 -30.14 1.31 15.23
N ILE A 401 -30.08 2.51 14.66
CA ILE A 401 -30.64 3.73 15.25
C ILE A 401 -31.87 4.10 14.43
N SER A 402 -33.00 4.28 15.10
CA SER A 402 -34.24 4.71 14.47
C SER A 402 -34.46 6.19 14.78
N ILE A 403 -34.61 7.00 13.74
CA ILE A 403 -34.86 8.44 13.85
C ILE A 403 -36.32 8.68 13.42
N PRO A 404 -37.13 9.43 14.18
CA PRO A 404 -38.49 9.75 13.77
C PRO A 404 -38.50 10.54 12.46
N THR A 405 -39.18 10.02 11.44
CA THR A 405 -39.37 10.69 10.14
C THR A 405 -40.85 10.88 9.84
N LYS A 406 -41.17 11.76 8.88
CA LYS A 406 -42.56 11.98 8.42
C LYS A 406 -43.09 10.69 7.77
N LEU A 407 -44.39 10.42 7.93
CA LEU A 407 -45.02 9.18 7.41
C LEU A 407 -44.71 8.96 5.93
N GLY A 408 -44.18 7.78 5.59
CA GLY A 408 -43.98 7.31 4.22
C GLY A 408 -42.54 7.18 3.73
N GLN A 409 -41.54 7.52 4.54
CA GLN A 409 -40.12 7.48 4.15
C GLN A 409 -39.31 6.60 5.11
N GLU A 410 -39.29 5.28 4.85
CA GLU A 410 -38.39 4.33 5.52
C GLU A 410 -37.09 4.16 4.72
N ASP A 411 -36.18 5.12 4.83
CA ASP A 411 -34.85 5.01 4.22
C ASP A 411 -33.87 4.31 5.17
N ARG A 412 -33.36 3.14 4.77
CA ARG A 412 -32.29 2.43 5.50
C ARG A 412 -30.94 2.87 4.96
N ILE A 413 -30.19 3.62 5.77
CA ILE A 413 -28.86 4.12 5.39
C ILE A 413 -27.79 3.26 6.09
N PRO A 414 -26.99 2.46 5.36
CA PRO A 414 -25.88 1.72 5.95
C PRO A 414 -24.72 2.68 6.26
N LEU A 415 -24.33 2.74 7.54
CA LEU A 415 -23.23 3.60 8.01
C LEU A 415 -22.05 2.74 8.47
N ASN A 416 -20.90 2.91 7.81
CA ASN A 416 -19.64 2.31 8.23
C ASN A 416 -18.88 3.30 9.12
N LEU A 417 -18.77 2.98 10.41
CA LEU A 417 -18.18 3.86 11.41
C LEU A 417 -16.88 3.27 11.95
N GLN A 418 -15.92 4.15 12.26
CA GLN A 418 -14.75 3.76 13.03
C GLN A 418 -15.10 3.68 14.53
N PRO A 419 -14.37 2.86 15.33
CA PRO A 419 -14.65 2.73 16.76
C PRO A 419 -14.63 4.05 17.54
N SER A 420 -13.81 5.04 17.14
CA SER A 420 -13.80 6.37 17.73
C SER A 420 -15.10 7.12 17.47
N SER A 421 -15.51 7.22 16.20
CA SER A 421 -16.75 7.88 15.80
C SER A 421 -17.98 7.21 16.42
N PHE A 422 -17.96 5.89 16.60
CA PHE A 422 -19.02 5.18 17.31
C PHE A 422 -19.12 5.59 18.78
N LYS A 423 -17.98 5.75 19.48
CA LYS A 423 -17.97 6.25 20.86
C LYS A 423 -18.49 7.69 20.95
N ASP A 424 -18.15 8.54 19.99
CA ASP A 424 -18.64 9.93 19.96
C ASP A 424 -20.16 9.98 19.80
N ILE A 425 -20.71 9.17 18.89
CA ILE A 425 -22.15 9.03 18.70
C ILE A 425 -22.81 8.50 19.97
N HIS A 426 -22.27 7.43 20.56
CA HIS A 426 -22.78 6.86 21.80
C HIS A 426 -22.78 7.87 22.95
N ALA A 427 -21.70 8.66 23.11
CA ALA A 427 -21.63 9.72 24.10
C ALA A 427 -22.69 10.81 23.85
N ALA A 428 -22.92 11.20 22.60
CA ALA A 428 -23.96 12.16 22.24
C ALA A 428 -25.36 11.67 22.62
N PHE A 429 -25.62 10.36 22.49
CA PHE A 429 -26.89 9.76 22.93
C PHE A 429 -27.02 9.59 24.45
N LEU A 430 -25.91 9.49 25.19
CA LEU A 430 -25.92 9.46 26.66
C LEU A 430 -26.07 10.84 27.31
N HIS A 431 -25.68 11.89 26.61
CA HIS A 431 -25.77 13.27 27.07
C HIS A 431 -27.01 14.03 26.55
N MET A 432 -27.87 13.36 25.78
CA MET A 432 -29.26 13.77 25.54
C MET A 432 -30.15 13.17 26.62
#